data_AF-A0A9W6WL36-F1
#
_entry.id   AF-A0A9W6WL36-F1
#
_cell.length_a   1.000
_cell.length_b   1.000
_cell.length_c   1.000
_cell.angle_alpha   90.00
_cell.angle_beta   90.00
_cell.angle_gamma   90.00
#
_symmetry.space_group_name_H-M   'P 1'
#
loop_
_entity.id
_entity.type
_entity.pdbx_description
1 polymer ?
#
loop_
_entity_poly.entity_id
_entity_poly.type
_entity_poly.pdbx_seq_one_letter_code
_entity_poly.pdbx_strand_id
1 'polypeptide(L)'
;MRKGSRWYSMEMAGITCLTGATIIQMARSLVDRLGRPLELDTDGIWCILPSSFPENFNFKIKNGKNVVTTYPCSMLNYLVHQKFTNHQYQELIDPVKLKYKIHADNSIFFEVDGPYKAMILPTSKEEGKGLKKRYAVFNFDGSLAELKGFELKRRGELQLIKNFQSDIFKLFLEGETLEGCYQSVANVANRWLDVLETKGTMLEDEDLIELICENRSMSKTLEEYGDQKSTSITTAKRLGEFLGEEMVKDKGLACKYIISGRPLQAPVTERAIPTAIFSSEISVKRKYLRRWLTDPALENFDPRTIIDWDYYRERLASVIQKIITIPAALQGVENPVPRVLHPDWLQKKIDIKEDKLKQSDLSKFLVSHPKGTVMKNITNKIQDMEDFGIGADGNNGSKVAKKIKGF
;
A
#
# COMPACT_ATOMS: atom_id res chain seq x y z
N MET A 1 -26.85 7.26 0.76
CA MET A 1 -26.70 7.99 -0.53
C MET A 1 -27.22 7.22 -1.76
N ARG A 2 -28.19 6.29 -1.59
CA ARG A 2 -28.75 5.51 -2.71
C ARG A 2 -29.69 6.40 -3.54
N LYS A 3 -29.56 6.35 -4.88
CA LYS A 3 -30.50 7.03 -5.80
C LYS A 3 -31.92 6.46 -5.61
N GLY A 4 -32.92 7.33 -5.54
CA GLY A 4 -34.32 6.93 -5.30
C GLY A 4 -34.63 6.52 -3.86
N SER A 5 -33.74 6.80 -2.90
CA SER A 5 -34.05 6.59 -1.47
C SER A 5 -35.16 7.55 -1.02
N ARG A 6 -36.19 7.02 -0.33
CA ARG A 6 -37.26 7.84 0.26
C ARG A 6 -36.74 8.73 1.40
N TRP A 7 -35.78 8.23 2.17
CA TRP A 7 -35.06 9.00 3.19
C TRP A 7 -33.65 9.27 2.68
N TYR A 8 -33.52 10.27 1.82
CA TYR A 8 -32.23 10.74 1.33
C TYR A 8 -31.81 11.98 2.12
N SER A 9 -30.63 11.94 2.73
CA SER A 9 -29.97 13.12 3.30
C SER A 9 -28.47 12.98 3.08
N MET A 10 -27.89 13.99 2.43
CA MET A 10 -26.44 14.07 2.21
C MET A 10 -25.73 14.53 3.48
N GLU A 11 -26.39 15.42 4.22
CA GLU A 11 -25.94 16.02 5.46
C GLU A 11 -25.76 14.95 6.54
N MET A 12 -26.77 14.08 6.72
CA MET A 12 -26.69 12.96 7.66
C MET A 12 -25.48 12.07 7.34
N ALA A 13 -25.30 11.70 6.07
CA ALA A 13 -24.17 10.87 5.65
C ALA A 13 -22.82 11.58 5.90
N GLY A 14 -22.74 12.88 5.60
CA GLY A 14 -21.54 13.69 5.85
C GLY A 14 -21.18 13.77 7.34
N ILE A 15 -22.16 14.03 8.20
CA ILE A 15 -21.99 14.08 9.66
C ILE A 15 -21.48 12.73 10.20
N THR A 16 -22.08 11.61 9.76
CA THR A 16 -21.65 10.27 10.19
C THR A 16 -20.19 10.01 9.80
N CYS A 17 -19.81 10.29 8.55
CA CYS A 17 -18.44 10.08 8.07
C CYS A 17 -17.42 10.97 8.80
N LEU A 18 -17.72 12.25 8.99
CA LEU A 18 -16.81 13.17 9.67
C LEU A 18 -16.64 12.81 11.15
N THR A 19 -17.73 12.42 11.82
CA THR A 19 -17.70 11.97 13.22
C THR A 19 -16.83 10.72 13.34
N GLY A 20 -17.05 9.71 12.48
CA GLY A 20 -16.23 8.50 12.46
C GLY A 20 -14.74 8.79 12.20
N ALA A 21 -14.45 9.65 11.22
CA ALA A 21 -13.08 10.08 10.93
C ALA A 21 -12.42 10.78 12.13
N THR A 22 -13.16 11.60 12.87
CA THR A 22 -12.66 12.30 14.06
C THR A 22 -12.37 11.32 15.20
N ILE A 23 -13.25 10.32 15.40
CA ILE A 23 -13.07 9.26 16.40
C ILE A 23 -11.81 8.45 16.10
N ILE A 24 -11.65 7.97 14.86
CA ILE A 24 -10.51 7.10 14.51
C ILE A 24 -9.19 7.86 14.50
N GLN A 25 -9.18 9.15 14.14
CA GLN A 25 -7.99 10.00 14.24
C GLN A 25 -7.56 10.24 15.70
N MET A 26 -8.54 10.43 16.60
CA MET A 26 -8.29 10.54 18.03
C MET A 26 -7.67 9.25 18.58
N ALA A 27 -8.24 8.09 18.24
CA ALA A 27 -7.71 6.78 18.64
C ALA A 27 -6.30 6.56 18.09
N ARG A 28 -6.06 6.86 16.81
CA ARG A 28 -4.72 6.76 16.19
C ARG A 28 -3.70 7.64 16.91
N SER A 29 -4.04 8.88 17.23
CA SER A 29 -3.12 9.80 17.90
C SER A 29 -2.69 9.28 19.28
N LEU A 30 -3.56 8.56 19.99
CA LEU A 30 -3.20 7.91 21.23
C LEU A 30 -2.30 6.70 20.99
N VAL A 31 -2.67 5.81 20.05
CA VAL A 31 -1.90 4.62 19.72
C VAL A 31 -0.47 4.98 19.26
N ASP A 32 -0.31 6.04 18.48
CA ASP A 32 0.99 6.54 18.01
C ASP A 32 1.93 7.00 19.14
N ARG A 33 1.37 7.36 20.30
CA ARG A 33 2.15 7.73 21.49
C ARG A 33 2.53 6.53 22.36
N LEU A 34 1.84 5.40 22.20
CA LEU A 34 1.98 4.21 23.04
C LEU A 34 2.67 3.05 22.32
N GLY A 35 2.60 3.03 20.99
CA GLY A 35 3.16 2.00 20.12
C GLY A 35 3.29 2.50 18.70
N ARG A 36 3.09 1.62 17.72
CA ARG A 36 3.23 1.96 16.29
C ARG A 36 1.99 1.56 15.51
N PRO A 37 1.18 2.51 15.01
CA PRO A 37 0.11 2.20 14.07
C PRO A 37 0.72 1.79 12.72
N LEU A 38 0.20 0.70 12.15
CA LEU A 38 0.68 0.12 10.88
C LEU A 38 -0.24 0.48 9.71
N GLU A 39 -1.55 0.28 9.88
CA GLU A 39 -2.56 0.57 8.87
C GLU A 39 -3.83 1.09 9.56
N LEU A 40 -4.49 2.05 8.92
CA LEU A 40 -5.77 2.61 9.36
C LEU A 40 -6.79 2.47 8.23
N ASP A 41 -7.90 1.80 8.52
CA ASP A 41 -9.08 1.77 7.66
C ASP A 41 -10.18 2.69 8.25
N THR A 42 -11.38 2.62 7.70
CA THR A 42 -12.52 3.50 8.05
C THR A 42 -12.77 3.63 9.55
N ASP A 43 -12.70 2.51 10.28
CA ASP A 43 -13.09 2.37 11.68
C ASP A 43 -12.13 1.47 12.50
N GLY A 44 -11.07 0.96 11.88
CA GLY A 44 -10.11 0.05 12.52
C GLY A 44 -8.66 0.52 12.41
N ILE A 45 -7.85 0.19 13.42
CA ILE A 45 -6.42 0.48 13.47
C ILE A 45 -5.67 -0.82 13.71
N TRP A 46 -4.85 -1.21 12.75
CA TRP A 46 -3.82 -2.22 12.96
C TRP A 46 -2.62 -1.55 13.61
N CYS A 47 -2.19 -2.07 14.76
CA CYS A 47 -1.05 -1.53 15.48
C CYS A 47 -0.24 -2.63 16.17
N ILE A 48 1.00 -2.29 16.48
CA ILE A 48 1.85 -3.08 17.38
C ILE A 48 2.08 -2.28 18.65
N LEU A 49 1.83 -2.92 19.78
CA LEU A 49 2.14 -2.42 21.12
C LEU A 49 3.32 -3.22 21.69
N PRO A 50 4.10 -2.66 22.64
CA PRO A 50 5.12 -3.43 23.33
C PRO A 50 4.54 -4.70 23.97
N SER A 51 5.28 -5.80 23.96
CA SER A 51 4.83 -7.08 24.57
C SER A 51 4.60 -6.98 26.08
N SER A 52 5.25 -6.01 26.74
CA SER A 52 5.05 -5.69 28.15
C SER A 52 3.86 -4.75 28.41
N PHE A 53 3.15 -4.31 27.38
CA PHE A 53 2.01 -3.41 27.54
C PHE A 53 0.83 -4.15 28.20
N PRO A 54 0.08 -3.51 29.12
CA PRO A 54 -1.03 -4.17 29.79
C PRO A 54 -2.13 -4.59 28.81
N GLU A 55 -2.46 -5.87 28.79
CA GLU A 55 -3.43 -6.44 27.86
C GLU A 55 -4.74 -6.86 28.57
N ASN A 56 -4.81 -8.09 29.09
CA ASN A 56 -6.04 -8.64 29.67
C ASN A 56 -5.99 -8.69 31.20
N PHE A 57 -7.07 -8.24 31.84
CA PHE A 57 -7.26 -8.27 33.29
C PHE A 57 -8.51 -9.09 33.65
N ASN A 58 -8.41 -9.86 34.73
CA ASN A 58 -9.51 -10.68 35.25
C ASN A 58 -10.02 -10.10 36.57
N PHE A 59 -11.22 -9.53 36.56
CA PHE A 59 -11.88 -9.01 37.74
C PHE A 59 -12.76 -10.07 38.40
N LYS A 60 -12.55 -10.31 39.70
CA LYS A 60 -13.41 -11.19 40.52
C LYS A 60 -14.54 -10.38 41.12
N ILE A 61 -15.78 -10.69 40.74
CA ILE A 61 -16.97 -10.03 41.28
C ILE A 61 -17.44 -10.77 42.55
N LYS A 62 -18.09 -10.03 43.48
CA LYS A 62 -18.65 -10.57 44.73
C LYS A 62 -19.58 -11.77 44.55
N ASN A 63 -20.23 -11.92 43.38
CA ASN A 63 -21.10 -13.04 43.04
C ASN A 63 -20.34 -14.27 42.50
N GLY A 64 -19.00 -14.27 42.56
CA GLY A 64 -18.16 -15.37 42.11
C GLY A 64 -17.90 -15.42 40.60
N LYS A 65 -18.51 -14.52 39.80
CA LYS A 65 -18.24 -14.44 38.36
C LYS A 65 -16.93 -13.69 38.10
N ASN A 66 -16.19 -14.16 37.10
CA ASN A 66 -15.02 -13.47 36.57
C ASN A 66 -15.43 -12.66 35.34
N VAL A 67 -14.96 -11.43 35.26
CA VAL A 67 -15.10 -10.58 34.07
C VAL A 67 -13.72 -10.29 33.52
N VAL A 68 -13.51 -10.66 32.26
CA VAL A 68 -12.29 -10.37 31.50
C VAL A 68 -12.44 -8.99 30.89
N THR A 69 -11.38 -8.18 30.95
CA THR A 69 -11.35 -6.85 30.35
C THR A 69 -10.03 -6.63 29.65
N THR A 70 -10.09 -6.12 28.42
CA THR A 70 -8.89 -5.81 27.64
C THR A 70 -8.61 -4.32 27.73
N TYR A 71 -7.50 -3.98 28.39
CA TYR A 71 -7.15 -2.60 28.73
C TYR A 71 -6.99 -1.67 27.50
N PRO A 72 -6.32 -2.06 26.40
CA PRO A 72 -6.25 -1.22 25.20
C PRO A 72 -7.63 -0.81 24.67
N CYS A 73 -8.58 -1.76 24.67
CA CYS A 73 -9.95 -1.55 24.23
C CYS A 73 -10.70 -0.61 25.19
N SER A 74 -10.67 -0.90 26.49
CA SER A 74 -11.33 -0.07 27.51
C SER A 74 -10.78 1.35 27.58
N MET A 75 -9.47 1.54 27.38
CA MET A 75 -8.83 2.85 27.32
C MET A 75 -9.40 3.70 26.19
N LEU A 76 -9.53 3.14 24.99
CA LEU A 76 -10.12 3.85 23.85
C LEU A 76 -11.61 4.14 24.07
N ASN A 77 -12.36 3.16 24.56
CA ASN A 77 -13.80 3.31 24.83
C ASN A 77 -14.07 4.40 25.88
N TYR A 78 -13.25 4.47 26.93
CA TYR A 78 -13.34 5.56 27.91
C TYR A 78 -13.20 6.94 27.25
N LEU A 79 -12.22 7.12 26.36
CA LEU A 79 -12.01 8.39 25.66
C LEU A 79 -13.12 8.71 24.66
N VAL A 80 -13.66 7.69 23.98
CA VAL A 80 -14.80 7.85 23.08
C VAL A 80 -16.01 8.35 23.88
N HIS A 81 -16.31 7.73 25.02
CA HIS A 81 -17.41 8.16 25.88
C HIS A 81 -17.20 9.56 26.46
N GLN A 82 -15.97 9.95 26.81
CA GLN A 82 -15.71 11.31 27.32
C GLN A 82 -15.89 12.40 26.26
N LYS A 83 -15.61 12.11 24.99
CA LYS A 83 -15.57 13.14 23.93
C LYS A 83 -16.77 13.13 22.99
N PHE A 84 -17.45 11.99 22.84
CA PHE A 84 -18.46 11.78 21.79
C PHE A 84 -19.82 11.34 22.33
N THR A 85 -20.06 11.41 23.66
CA THR A 85 -21.37 11.12 24.23
C THR A 85 -22.39 12.21 23.90
N ASN A 86 -23.55 11.81 23.41
CA ASN A 86 -24.65 12.72 23.17
C ASN A 86 -25.42 12.97 24.48
N HIS A 87 -25.17 14.10 25.14
CA HIS A 87 -25.86 14.49 26.36
C HIS A 87 -27.24 15.13 26.14
N GLN A 88 -27.68 15.24 24.88
CA GLN A 88 -28.91 15.91 24.47
C GLN A 88 -29.95 14.94 23.91
N TYR A 89 -29.73 13.62 24.02
CA TYR A 89 -30.64 12.62 23.48
C TYR A 89 -32.00 12.70 24.19
N GLN A 90 -33.07 12.87 23.42
CA GLN A 90 -34.43 12.99 23.96
C GLN A 90 -35.28 11.79 23.55
N GLU A 91 -36.01 11.23 24.51
CA GLU A 91 -36.94 10.15 24.27
C GLU A 91 -38.32 10.52 24.80
N LEU A 92 -39.37 10.19 24.04
CA LEU A 92 -40.75 10.46 24.40
C LEU A 92 -41.20 9.44 25.46
N ILE A 93 -41.45 9.92 26.68
CA ILE A 93 -41.87 9.08 27.81
C ILE A 93 -43.38 9.11 28.06
N ASP A 94 -44.06 10.16 27.60
CA ASP A 94 -45.52 10.28 27.69
C ASP A 94 -46.05 10.81 26.34
N PRO A 95 -46.62 9.94 25.50
CA PRO A 95 -47.16 10.34 24.20
C PRO A 95 -48.39 11.23 24.28
N VAL A 96 -49.16 11.16 25.37
CA VAL A 96 -50.40 11.94 25.53
C VAL A 96 -50.08 13.36 25.94
N LYS A 97 -49.14 13.53 26.88
CA LYS A 97 -48.68 14.86 27.34
C LYS A 97 -47.52 15.42 26.54
N LEU A 98 -47.04 14.70 25.53
CA LEU A 98 -45.86 15.03 24.72
C LEU A 98 -44.63 15.34 25.59
N LYS A 99 -44.43 14.55 26.65
CA LYS A 99 -43.32 14.74 27.59
C LYS A 99 -42.09 13.97 27.15
N TYR A 100 -40.96 14.67 27.07
CA TYR A 100 -39.66 14.10 26.74
C TYR A 100 -38.74 14.01 27.95
N LYS A 101 -37.86 13.01 27.95
CA LYS A 101 -36.76 12.87 28.92
C LYS A 101 -35.43 12.98 28.18
N ILE A 102 -34.59 13.89 28.66
CA ILE A 102 -33.20 14.02 28.19
C ILE A 102 -32.33 13.03 28.96
N HIS A 103 -31.47 12.30 28.26
CA HIS A 103 -30.44 11.46 28.86
C HIS A 103 -29.17 11.47 28.01
N ALA A 104 -28.08 10.98 28.61
CA ALA A 104 -26.81 10.80 27.90
C ALA A 104 -26.82 9.45 27.19
N ASP A 105 -26.56 9.46 25.89
CA ASP A 105 -26.50 8.25 25.07
C ASP A 105 -25.18 8.16 24.30
N ASN A 106 -24.58 6.97 24.32
CA ASN A 106 -23.41 6.62 23.52
C ASN A 106 -23.29 5.10 23.42
N SER A 107 -23.39 4.59 22.20
CA SER A 107 -23.29 3.17 21.87
C SER A 107 -22.05 2.84 21.01
N ILE A 108 -21.07 3.74 20.99
CA ILE A 108 -19.85 3.58 20.18
C ILE A 108 -18.77 2.88 21.02
N PHE A 109 -18.46 1.65 20.64
CA PHE A 109 -17.41 0.85 21.27
C PHE A 109 -16.42 0.35 20.22
N PHE A 110 -15.13 0.51 20.51
CA PHE A 110 -14.10 -0.32 19.94
C PHE A 110 -14.19 -1.73 20.51
N GLU A 111 -13.79 -2.68 19.68
CA GLU A 111 -13.50 -4.05 20.04
C GLU A 111 -12.05 -4.34 19.65
N VAL A 112 -11.45 -5.34 20.29
CA VAL A 112 -10.07 -5.75 20.02
C VAL A 112 -10.10 -7.18 19.50
N ASP A 113 -9.41 -7.38 18.38
CA ASP A 113 -9.15 -8.69 17.81
C ASP A 113 -7.63 -8.89 17.75
N GLY A 114 -7.17 -10.08 18.17
CA GLY A 114 -5.78 -10.40 18.45
C GLY A 114 -5.52 -10.85 19.90
N PRO A 115 -4.26 -11.03 20.30
CA PRO A 115 -3.04 -10.73 19.54
C PRO A 115 -2.81 -11.71 18.38
N TYR A 116 -2.06 -11.25 17.37
CA TYR A 116 -1.71 -12.06 16.19
C TYR A 116 -0.23 -12.38 16.15
N LYS A 117 0.14 -13.44 15.40
CA LYS A 117 1.53 -13.88 15.25
C LYS A 117 2.32 -12.98 14.32
N ALA A 118 1.74 -12.64 13.17
CA ALA A 118 2.41 -11.87 12.13
C ALA A 118 1.44 -11.03 11.32
N MET A 119 1.93 -9.90 10.82
CA MET A 119 1.23 -9.05 9.87
C MET A 119 2.22 -8.58 8.80
N ILE A 120 1.86 -8.77 7.54
CA ILE A 120 2.67 -8.40 6.37
C ILE A 120 1.94 -7.29 5.62
N LEU A 121 2.59 -6.14 5.48
CA LEU A 121 2.09 -4.99 4.74
C LEU A 121 2.99 -4.72 3.53
N PRO A 122 2.43 -4.69 2.30
CA PRO A 122 3.18 -4.28 1.13
C PRO A 122 3.28 -2.75 1.07
N THR A 123 4.21 -2.27 0.26
CA THR A 123 4.42 -0.83 0.05
C THR A 123 4.39 -0.47 -1.44
N SER A 124 4.22 0.82 -1.75
CA SER A 124 4.20 1.28 -3.14
C SER A 124 5.59 1.28 -3.74
N LYS A 125 5.66 1.27 -5.07
CA LYS A 125 6.88 1.58 -5.82
C LYS A 125 7.20 3.08 -5.82
N GLU A 126 6.24 3.93 -5.47
CA GLU A 126 6.41 5.38 -5.39
C GLU A 126 6.91 5.80 -4.01
N GLU A 127 7.88 6.73 -3.99
CA GLU A 127 8.44 7.24 -2.75
C GLU A 127 7.37 7.90 -1.86
N GLY A 128 7.43 7.60 -0.56
CA GLY A 128 6.54 8.21 0.45
C GLY A 128 5.07 7.79 0.37
N LYS A 129 4.71 6.83 -0.50
CA LYS A 129 3.33 6.32 -0.61
C LYS A 129 3.24 4.87 -0.14
N GLY A 130 2.34 4.60 0.79
CA GLY A 130 1.96 3.24 1.17
C GLY A 130 0.86 2.66 0.27
N LEU A 131 0.68 1.34 0.31
CA LEU A 131 -0.47 0.67 -0.32
C LEU A 131 -1.57 0.46 0.72
N LYS A 132 -2.61 1.28 0.65
CA LYS A 132 -3.76 1.16 1.54
C LYS A 132 -4.57 -0.10 1.25
N LYS A 133 -5.20 -0.66 2.28
CA LYS A 133 -6.14 -1.80 2.21
C LYS A 133 -5.52 -3.08 1.65
N ARG A 134 -4.21 -3.27 1.84
CA ARG A 134 -3.51 -4.51 1.47
C ARG A 134 -2.70 -5.02 2.67
N TYR A 135 -3.03 -6.20 3.17
CA TYR A 135 -2.31 -6.84 4.28
C TYR A 135 -2.68 -8.32 4.40
N ALA A 136 -1.76 -9.08 5.00
CA ALA A 136 -1.95 -10.47 5.38
C ALA A 136 -1.67 -10.60 6.89
N VAL A 137 -2.57 -11.24 7.63
CA VAL A 137 -2.50 -11.42 9.09
C VAL A 137 -2.59 -12.90 9.42
N PHE A 138 -1.76 -13.36 10.35
CA PHE A 138 -1.68 -14.76 10.75
C PHE A 138 -1.90 -14.95 12.25
N ASN A 139 -2.61 -16.01 12.60
CA ASN A 139 -2.81 -16.47 13.97
C ASN A 139 -1.56 -17.19 14.52
N PHE A 140 -1.52 -17.40 15.83
CA PHE A 140 -0.43 -18.13 16.50
C PHE A 140 -0.30 -19.59 16.07
N ASP A 141 -1.40 -20.23 15.67
CA ASP A 141 -1.41 -21.59 15.10
C ASP A 141 -0.86 -21.64 13.65
N GLY A 142 -0.52 -20.49 13.05
CA GLY A 142 -0.03 -20.37 11.67
C GLY A 142 -1.14 -20.29 10.62
N SER A 143 -2.41 -20.33 11.01
CA SER A 143 -3.53 -20.14 10.10
C SER A 143 -3.63 -18.67 9.63
N LEU A 144 -4.13 -18.49 8.41
CA LEU A 144 -4.36 -17.17 7.82
C LEU A 144 -5.64 -16.57 8.43
N ALA A 145 -5.49 -15.51 9.23
CA ALA A 145 -6.61 -14.83 9.88
C ALA A 145 -7.33 -13.89 8.92
N GLU A 146 -6.59 -13.01 8.25
CA GLU A 146 -7.14 -12.09 7.28
C GLU A 146 -6.19 -11.90 6.09
N LEU A 147 -6.77 -11.86 4.89
CA LEU A 147 -6.09 -11.46 3.67
C LEU A 147 -6.96 -10.44 2.94
N LYS A 148 -6.41 -9.23 2.75
CA LYS A 148 -7.12 -8.09 2.17
C LYS A 148 -6.36 -7.48 1.00
N GLY A 149 -7.10 -7.12 -0.05
CA GLY A 149 -6.63 -6.29 -1.17
C GLY A 149 -5.65 -6.92 -2.17
N PHE A 150 -5.04 -8.06 -1.84
CA PHE A 150 -4.14 -8.82 -2.72
C PHE A 150 -4.86 -9.49 -3.89
N GLU A 151 -4.12 -9.67 -4.98
CA GLU A 151 -4.55 -10.28 -6.24
C GLU A 151 -5.07 -11.72 -6.03
N LEU A 152 -4.51 -12.47 -5.08
CA LEU A 152 -4.96 -13.81 -4.69
C LEU A 152 -6.48 -13.90 -4.41
N LYS A 153 -7.08 -12.91 -3.74
CA LYS A 153 -8.51 -12.91 -3.37
C LYS A 153 -9.42 -12.37 -4.47
N ARG A 154 -8.86 -11.84 -5.57
CA ARG A 154 -9.64 -11.26 -6.67
C ARG A 154 -10.10 -12.34 -7.64
N ARG A 155 -11.31 -12.17 -8.19
CA ARG A 155 -11.92 -13.12 -9.14
C ARG A 155 -11.12 -13.23 -10.44
N GLY A 156 -10.49 -12.14 -10.89
CA GLY A 156 -9.61 -12.10 -12.06
C GLY A 156 -8.14 -12.07 -11.66
N GLU A 157 -7.36 -11.28 -12.40
CA GLU A 157 -5.91 -11.09 -12.27
C GLU A 157 -5.09 -12.21 -12.93
N LEU A 158 -3.77 -11.98 -12.98
CA LEU A 158 -2.78 -12.89 -13.56
C LEU A 158 -2.54 -14.09 -12.62
N GLN A 159 -2.77 -15.31 -13.11
CA GLN A 159 -2.69 -16.52 -12.31
C GLN A 159 -1.29 -16.75 -11.69
N LEU A 160 -0.22 -16.45 -12.43
CA LEU A 160 1.16 -16.42 -11.94
C LEU A 160 1.30 -15.63 -10.63
N ILE A 161 0.71 -14.44 -10.55
CA ILE A 161 0.80 -13.58 -9.35
C ILE A 161 -0.02 -14.17 -8.20
N LYS A 162 -1.17 -14.79 -8.49
CA LYS A 162 -2.01 -15.44 -7.49
C LYS A 162 -1.28 -16.62 -6.87
N ASN A 163 -0.69 -17.49 -7.70
CA ASN A 163 0.08 -18.63 -7.24
C ASN A 163 1.31 -18.17 -6.44
N PHE A 164 2.06 -17.20 -6.97
CA PHE A 164 3.18 -16.59 -6.25
C PHE A 164 2.78 -16.07 -4.86
N GLN A 165 1.68 -15.30 -4.77
CA GLN A 165 1.18 -14.78 -3.50
C GLN A 165 0.76 -15.89 -2.53
N SER A 166 0.10 -16.93 -3.03
CA SER A 166 -0.30 -18.08 -2.23
C SER A 166 0.90 -18.77 -1.58
N ASP A 167 1.99 -18.91 -2.32
CA ASP A 167 3.19 -19.60 -1.85
C ASP A 167 3.97 -18.76 -0.82
N ILE A 168 4.13 -17.45 -1.06
CA ILE A 168 5.02 -16.63 -0.23
C ILE A 168 4.43 -16.29 1.15
N PHE A 169 3.11 -16.13 1.28
CA PHE A 169 2.56 -15.55 2.51
C PHE A 169 2.80 -16.42 3.74
N LYS A 170 2.74 -17.74 3.60
CA LYS A 170 3.02 -18.66 4.72
C LYS A 170 4.50 -18.70 5.07
N LEU A 171 5.39 -18.47 4.10
CA LEU A 171 6.84 -18.47 4.30
C LEU A 171 7.33 -17.28 5.14
N PHE A 172 6.54 -16.22 5.24
CA PHE A 172 6.82 -15.13 6.19
C PHE A 172 6.72 -15.57 7.67
N LEU A 173 6.23 -16.79 7.95
CA LEU A 173 6.23 -17.36 9.29
C LEU A 173 7.49 -18.19 9.60
N GLU A 174 8.36 -18.39 8.60
CA GLU A 174 9.63 -19.10 8.73
C GLU A 174 10.77 -18.14 9.10
N GLY A 175 11.84 -18.69 9.68
CA GLY A 175 13.03 -17.93 10.12
C GLY A 175 12.98 -17.51 11.59
N GLU A 176 14.15 -17.46 12.22
CA GLU A 176 14.33 -17.03 13.62
C GLU A 176 14.69 -15.53 13.72
N THR A 177 15.18 -14.94 12.63
CA THR A 177 15.49 -13.51 12.50
C THR A 177 14.74 -12.89 11.33
N LEU A 178 14.67 -11.56 11.30
CA LEU A 178 14.02 -10.84 10.21
C LEU A 178 14.71 -11.11 8.87
N GLU A 179 16.04 -11.21 8.86
CA GLU A 179 16.85 -11.55 7.70
C GLU A 179 16.58 -12.98 7.24
N GLY A 180 16.52 -13.95 8.18
CA GLY A 180 16.18 -15.34 7.87
C GLY A 180 14.78 -15.52 7.30
N CYS A 181 13.81 -14.72 7.78
CA CYS A 181 12.46 -14.66 7.24
C CYS A 181 12.48 -14.17 5.78
N TYR A 182 13.12 -13.03 5.52
CA TYR A 182 13.24 -12.50 4.15
C TYR A 182 13.99 -13.44 3.20
N GLN A 183 15.02 -14.15 3.69
CA GLN A 183 15.75 -15.13 2.90
C GLN A 183 14.87 -16.32 2.49
N SER A 184 14.03 -16.82 3.41
CA SER A 184 13.11 -17.94 3.14
C SER A 184 12.11 -17.58 2.03
N VAL A 185 11.55 -16.37 2.10
CA VAL A 185 10.66 -15.82 1.08
C VAL A 185 11.40 -15.57 -0.25
N ALA A 186 12.63 -15.06 -0.19
CA ALA A 186 13.45 -14.77 -1.36
C ALA A 186 13.83 -16.03 -2.15
N ASN A 187 14.08 -17.15 -1.48
CA ASN A 187 14.35 -18.43 -2.13
C ASN A 187 13.20 -18.83 -3.05
N VAL A 188 11.95 -18.65 -2.60
CA VAL A 188 10.76 -18.93 -3.42
C VAL A 188 10.55 -17.89 -4.51
N ALA A 189 10.82 -16.60 -4.23
CA ALA A 189 10.80 -15.58 -5.27
C ALA A 189 11.80 -15.88 -6.41
N ASN A 190 12.99 -16.36 -6.10
CA ASN A 190 13.99 -16.77 -7.09
C ASN A 190 13.51 -17.98 -7.92
N ARG A 191 12.89 -18.99 -7.31
CA ARG A 191 12.30 -20.12 -8.05
C ARG A 191 11.24 -19.66 -9.05
N TRP A 192 10.38 -18.72 -8.65
CA TRP A 192 9.37 -18.16 -9.55
C TRP A 192 9.98 -17.33 -10.69
N LEU A 193 11.09 -16.63 -10.45
CA LEU A 193 11.86 -15.96 -11.50
C LEU A 193 12.52 -16.96 -12.46
N ASP A 194 13.01 -18.10 -11.95
CA ASP A 194 13.61 -19.16 -12.77
C ASP A 194 12.60 -19.75 -13.76
N VAL A 195 11.34 -19.94 -13.35
CA VAL A 195 10.26 -20.40 -14.25
C VAL A 195 10.08 -19.46 -15.44
N LEU A 196 10.17 -18.13 -15.23
CA LEU A 196 10.05 -17.15 -16.31
C LEU A 196 11.30 -17.07 -17.18
N GLU A 197 12.49 -17.13 -16.58
CA GLU A 197 13.77 -17.05 -17.32
C GLU A 197 14.03 -18.32 -18.16
N THR A 198 13.61 -19.48 -17.66
CA THR A 198 13.61 -20.74 -18.41
C THR A 198 12.42 -20.87 -19.37
N LYS A 199 11.60 -19.82 -19.51
CA LYS A 199 10.44 -19.76 -20.42
C LYS A 199 9.48 -20.95 -20.24
N GLY A 200 9.29 -21.43 -19.01
CA GLY A 200 8.40 -22.54 -18.70
C GLY A 200 8.74 -23.84 -19.45
N THR A 201 10.02 -24.10 -19.72
CA THR A 201 10.47 -25.34 -20.40
C THR A 201 10.13 -26.62 -19.63
N MET A 202 10.01 -26.53 -18.31
CA MET A 202 9.65 -27.66 -17.42
C MET A 202 8.14 -27.81 -17.20
N LEU A 203 7.32 -26.94 -17.80
CA LEU A 203 5.86 -26.97 -17.69
C LEU A 203 5.25 -27.51 -18.97
N GLU A 204 4.17 -28.27 -18.85
CA GLU A 204 3.35 -28.64 -20.00
C GLU A 204 2.63 -27.41 -20.58
N ASP A 205 2.21 -27.50 -21.85
CA ASP A 205 1.61 -26.35 -22.55
C ASP A 205 0.32 -25.87 -21.88
N GLU A 206 -0.51 -26.80 -21.39
CA GLU A 206 -1.77 -26.47 -20.71
C GLU A 206 -1.51 -25.74 -19.38
N ASP A 207 -0.61 -26.29 -18.56
CA ASP A 207 -0.19 -25.69 -17.28
C ASP A 207 0.46 -24.31 -17.49
N LEU A 208 1.29 -24.17 -18.53
CA LEU A 208 1.92 -22.90 -18.87
C LEU A 208 0.87 -21.85 -19.23
N ILE A 209 -0.11 -22.20 -20.08
CA ILE A 209 -1.16 -21.28 -20.49
C ILE A 209 -2.00 -20.89 -19.28
N GLU A 210 -2.37 -21.84 -18.41
CA GLU A 210 -3.11 -21.53 -17.19
C GLU A 210 -2.33 -20.58 -16.28
N LEU A 211 -1.03 -20.83 -16.09
CA LEU A 211 -0.17 -20.02 -15.24
C LEU A 211 -0.02 -18.57 -15.75
N ILE A 212 0.16 -18.41 -17.07
CA ILE A 212 0.41 -17.11 -17.71
C ILE A 212 -0.89 -16.38 -18.08
N CYS A 213 -2.04 -17.06 -17.95
CA CYS A 213 -3.36 -16.50 -18.19
C CYS A 213 -3.70 -15.39 -17.21
N GLU A 214 -4.18 -14.27 -17.77
CA GLU A 214 -4.88 -13.24 -17.02
C GLU A 214 -6.38 -13.32 -17.34
N ASN A 215 -7.20 -13.35 -16.28
CA ASN A 215 -8.66 -13.35 -16.43
C ASN A 215 -9.23 -11.99 -16.01
N ARG A 216 -10.07 -11.40 -16.87
CA ARG A 216 -10.85 -10.20 -16.56
C ARG A 216 -12.27 -10.32 -17.08
N SER A 217 -13.24 -10.09 -16.20
CA SER A 217 -14.66 -10.04 -16.58
C SER A 217 -15.04 -8.66 -17.09
N MET A 218 -15.75 -8.60 -18.22
CA MET A 218 -16.36 -7.36 -18.71
C MET A 218 -17.70 -7.11 -18.00
N SER A 219 -17.94 -5.88 -17.54
CA SER A 219 -19.19 -5.52 -16.85
C SER A 219 -20.34 -5.18 -17.81
N LYS A 220 -20.00 -4.80 -19.04
CA LYS A 220 -20.92 -4.41 -20.11
C LYS A 220 -20.69 -5.27 -21.35
N THR A 221 -21.56 -5.14 -22.35
CA THR A 221 -21.37 -5.75 -23.68
C THR A 221 -20.23 -5.07 -24.42
N LEU A 222 -19.68 -5.72 -25.45
CA LEU A 222 -18.57 -5.17 -26.24
C LEU A 222 -18.96 -3.86 -26.95
N GLU A 223 -20.19 -3.75 -27.43
CA GLU A 223 -20.72 -2.56 -28.13
C GLU A 223 -20.76 -1.32 -27.23
N GLU A 224 -21.14 -1.49 -25.96
CA GLU A 224 -21.22 -0.39 -24.99
C GLU A 224 -19.86 0.23 -24.64
N TYR A 225 -18.74 -0.46 -24.91
CA TYR A 225 -17.40 0.07 -24.67
C TYR A 225 -16.90 0.98 -25.80
N GLY A 226 -17.51 0.94 -26.99
CA GLY A 226 -17.12 1.78 -28.14
C GLY A 226 -15.62 1.71 -28.48
N ASP A 227 -14.98 2.87 -28.55
CA ASP A 227 -13.57 3.03 -28.94
C ASP A 227 -12.57 2.91 -27.77
N GLN A 228 -13.01 2.50 -26.58
CA GLN A 228 -12.11 2.32 -25.46
C GLN A 228 -11.07 1.22 -25.75
N LYS A 229 -9.81 1.46 -25.35
CA LYS A 229 -8.73 0.49 -25.49
C LYS A 229 -8.45 -0.18 -24.14
N SER A 230 -8.60 -1.51 -24.09
CA SER A 230 -8.18 -2.33 -22.95
C SER A 230 -7.84 -3.75 -23.43
N THR A 231 -7.07 -4.48 -22.64
CA THR A 231 -6.76 -5.90 -22.91
C THR A 231 -8.02 -6.75 -23.01
N SER A 232 -9.01 -6.50 -22.14
CA SER A 232 -10.32 -7.18 -22.18
C SER A 232 -11.07 -6.90 -23.48
N ILE A 233 -11.11 -5.65 -23.93
CA ILE A 233 -11.82 -5.27 -25.17
C ILE A 233 -11.15 -5.91 -26.38
N THR A 234 -9.83 -5.87 -26.48
CA THR A 234 -9.10 -6.54 -27.57
C THR A 234 -9.33 -8.05 -27.55
N THR A 235 -9.32 -8.67 -26.37
CA THR A 235 -9.59 -10.10 -26.21
C THR A 235 -11.01 -10.44 -26.66
N ALA A 236 -12.01 -9.66 -26.26
CA ALA A 236 -13.40 -9.85 -26.66
C ALA A 236 -13.57 -9.70 -28.19
N LYS A 237 -12.98 -8.65 -28.81
CA LYS A 237 -12.98 -8.48 -30.28
C LYS A 237 -12.39 -9.71 -30.97
N ARG A 238 -11.23 -10.18 -30.50
CA ARG A 238 -10.56 -11.37 -31.04
C ARG A 238 -11.38 -12.65 -30.85
N LEU A 239 -12.06 -12.82 -29.72
CA LEU A 239 -12.97 -13.94 -29.48
C LEU A 239 -14.17 -13.90 -30.42
N GLY A 240 -14.77 -12.73 -30.67
CA GLY A 240 -15.86 -12.59 -31.63
C GLY A 240 -15.44 -12.93 -33.07
N GLU A 241 -14.24 -12.50 -33.47
CA GLU A 241 -13.68 -12.83 -34.80
C GLU A 241 -13.34 -14.32 -34.98
N PHE A 242 -12.97 -14.99 -33.88
CA PHE A 242 -12.47 -16.36 -33.86
C PHE A 242 -13.58 -17.39 -33.65
N LEU A 243 -14.45 -17.18 -32.65
CA LEU A 243 -15.53 -18.11 -32.25
C LEU A 243 -16.92 -17.67 -32.73
N GLY A 244 -17.05 -16.48 -33.33
CA GLY A 244 -18.30 -15.91 -33.81
C GLY A 244 -18.87 -14.83 -32.89
N GLU A 245 -19.69 -13.96 -33.46
CA GLU A 245 -20.25 -12.78 -32.78
C GLU A 245 -21.18 -13.14 -31.61
N GLU A 246 -21.73 -14.36 -31.58
CA GLU A 246 -22.60 -14.81 -30.48
C GLU A 246 -21.89 -14.82 -29.12
N MET A 247 -20.57 -15.06 -29.11
CA MET A 247 -19.76 -15.11 -27.88
C MET A 247 -19.64 -13.75 -27.16
N VAL A 248 -19.91 -12.63 -27.83
CA VAL A 248 -19.72 -11.28 -27.31
C VAL A 248 -21.03 -10.50 -27.12
N LYS A 249 -22.19 -11.13 -27.39
CA LYS A 249 -23.51 -10.51 -27.26
C LYS A 249 -23.89 -10.27 -25.80
N ASP A 250 -23.55 -11.20 -24.92
CA ASP A 250 -23.93 -11.13 -23.51
C ASP A 250 -22.93 -10.34 -22.66
N LYS A 251 -23.47 -9.64 -21.65
CA LYS A 251 -22.65 -9.01 -20.60
C LYS A 251 -22.01 -10.07 -19.71
N GLY A 252 -20.86 -9.75 -19.11
CA GLY A 252 -20.20 -10.65 -18.17
C GLY A 252 -19.14 -11.58 -18.78
N LEU A 253 -18.78 -11.38 -20.06
CA LEU A 253 -17.76 -12.19 -20.73
C LEU A 253 -16.45 -12.24 -19.94
N ALA A 254 -16.01 -13.46 -19.63
CA ALA A 254 -14.71 -13.72 -19.01
C ALA A 254 -13.62 -13.73 -20.08
N CYS A 255 -12.87 -12.64 -20.17
CA CYS A 255 -11.75 -12.52 -21.10
C CYS A 255 -10.51 -13.17 -20.48
N LYS A 256 -10.22 -14.40 -20.90
CA LYS A 256 -8.97 -15.10 -20.60
C LYS A 256 -7.97 -14.84 -21.72
N TYR A 257 -6.83 -14.23 -21.38
CA TYR A 257 -5.84 -13.84 -22.37
C TYR A 257 -4.41 -13.97 -21.87
N ILE A 258 -3.48 -14.01 -22.82
CA ILE A 258 -2.05 -13.82 -22.61
C ILE A 258 -1.56 -12.59 -23.38
N ILE A 259 -0.38 -12.08 -23.04
CA ILE A 259 0.27 -10.98 -23.77
C ILE A 259 1.37 -11.54 -24.67
N SER A 260 1.30 -11.21 -25.96
CA SER A 260 2.29 -11.64 -26.95
C SER A 260 3.45 -10.67 -27.11
N GLY A 261 4.65 -11.16 -27.40
CA GLY A 261 5.84 -10.32 -27.63
C GLY A 261 5.79 -9.52 -28.94
N ARG A 262 4.94 -9.94 -29.89
CA ARG A 262 4.70 -9.27 -31.17
C ARG A 262 3.26 -8.71 -31.25
N PRO A 263 3.00 -7.65 -32.04
CA PRO A 263 3.97 -6.85 -32.80
C PRO A 263 4.92 -6.03 -31.91
N LEU A 264 6.17 -5.87 -32.33
CA LEU A 264 7.14 -5.05 -31.59
C LEU A 264 6.65 -3.59 -31.54
N GLN A 265 6.87 -2.92 -30.42
CA GLN A 265 6.44 -1.53 -30.15
C GLN A 265 4.92 -1.30 -30.04
N ALA A 266 4.08 -2.32 -30.25
CA ALA A 266 2.65 -2.19 -30.03
C ALA A 266 2.32 -2.09 -28.52
N PRO A 267 1.32 -1.29 -28.15
CA PRO A 267 0.90 -1.18 -26.75
C PRO A 267 0.37 -2.52 -26.25
N VAL A 268 0.52 -2.78 -24.93
CA VAL A 268 0.08 -4.02 -24.27
C VAL A 268 -1.39 -4.34 -24.57
N THR A 269 -2.24 -3.32 -24.71
CA THR A 269 -3.66 -3.47 -25.03
C THR A 269 -3.92 -4.16 -26.37
N GLU A 270 -3.04 -4.00 -27.36
CA GLU A 270 -3.18 -4.57 -28.70
C GLU A 270 -2.52 -5.95 -28.82
N ARG A 271 -1.71 -6.34 -27.83
CA ARG A 271 -0.98 -7.62 -27.77
C ARG A 271 -1.71 -8.72 -26.99
N ALA A 272 -2.96 -8.49 -26.58
CA ALA A 272 -3.74 -9.46 -25.80
C ALA A 272 -4.34 -10.58 -26.68
N ILE A 273 -3.87 -11.81 -26.54
CA ILE A 273 -4.33 -12.98 -27.31
C ILE A 273 -5.25 -13.86 -26.45
N PRO A 274 -6.46 -14.22 -26.91
CA PRO A 274 -7.33 -15.14 -26.18
C PRO A 274 -6.70 -16.52 -26.03
N THR A 275 -6.72 -17.10 -24.82
CA THR A 275 -6.09 -18.42 -24.58
C THR A 275 -6.73 -19.55 -25.37
N ALA A 276 -8.01 -19.43 -25.73
CA ALA A 276 -8.77 -20.42 -26.49
C ALA A 276 -8.15 -20.75 -27.86
N ILE A 277 -7.34 -19.85 -28.44
CA ILE A 277 -6.66 -20.14 -29.72
C ILE A 277 -5.66 -21.30 -29.59
N PHE A 278 -5.06 -21.49 -28.40
CA PHE A 278 -4.06 -22.51 -28.19
C PHE A 278 -4.63 -23.93 -28.10
N SER A 279 -5.94 -24.07 -27.91
CA SER A 279 -6.66 -25.35 -27.97
C SER A 279 -7.28 -25.63 -29.35
N SER A 280 -7.14 -24.72 -30.31
CA SER A 280 -7.74 -24.86 -31.65
C SER A 280 -6.88 -25.66 -32.63
N GLU A 281 -7.49 -26.07 -33.75
CA GLU A 281 -6.78 -26.72 -34.86
C GLU A 281 -5.64 -25.84 -35.42
N ILE A 282 -4.60 -26.47 -35.97
CA ILE A 282 -3.40 -25.79 -36.50
C ILE A 282 -3.75 -24.82 -37.64
N SER A 283 -4.71 -25.17 -38.49
CA SER A 283 -5.20 -24.33 -39.58
C SER A 283 -5.78 -23.00 -39.06
N VAL A 284 -6.58 -23.09 -38.00
CA VAL A 284 -7.22 -21.95 -37.32
C VAL A 284 -6.19 -21.11 -36.57
N LYS A 285 -5.31 -21.75 -35.77
CA LYS A 285 -4.17 -21.11 -35.12
C LYS A 285 -3.35 -20.27 -36.10
N ARG A 286 -2.97 -20.87 -37.23
CA ARG A 286 -2.18 -20.20 -38.28
C ARG A 286 -2.86 -18.95 -38.80
N LYS A 287 -4.15 -19.03 -39.13
CA LYS A 287 -4.90 -17.88 -39.69
C LYS A 287 -4.94 -16.71 -38.71
N TYR A 288 -5.32 -16.96 -37.46
CA TYR A 288 -5.54 -15.88 -36.48
C TYR A 288 -4.25 -15.38 -35.84
N LEU A 289 -3.29 -16.26 -35.50
CA LEU A 289 -2.03 -15.83 -34.90
C LEU A 289 -1.19 -14.98 -35.86
N ARG A 290 -1.12 -15.33 -37.16
CA ARG A 290 -0.42 -14.51 -38.17
C ARG A 290 -1.01 -13.11 -38.27
N ARG A 291 -2.35 -13.01 -38.19
CA ARG A 291 -3.08 -11.74 -38.23
C ARG A 291 -2.85 -10.91 -36.96
N TRP A 292 -2.97 -11.52 -35.78
CA TRP A 292 -2.87 -10.82 -34.50
C TRP A 292 -1.45 -10.42 -34.12
N LEU A 293 -0.44 -11.18 -34.58
CA LEU A 293 0.97 -10.91 -34.37
C LEU A 293 1.58 -10.04 -35.49
N THR A 294 0.79 -9.72 -36.53
CA THR A 294 1.23 -9.01 -37.74
C THR A 294 2.46 -9.67 -38.38
N ASP A 295 2.44 -11.00 -38.44
CA ASP A 295 3.56 -11.82 -38.91
C ASP A 295 3.06 -12.89 -39.90
N PRO A 296 3.01 -12.58 -41.21
CA PRO A 296 2.56 -13.52 -42.23
C PRO A 296 3.46 -14.75 -42.37
N ALA A 297 4.73 -14.64 -41.97
CA ALA A 297 5.75 -15.69 -42.08
C ALA A 297 5.83 -16.58 -40.83
N LEU A 298 4.94 -16.41 -39.85
CA LEU A 298 4.95 -17.22 -38.63
C LEU A 298 4.67 -18.71 -38.96
N GLU A 299 5.65 -19.56 -38.65
CA GLU A 299 5.57 -21.02 -38.80
C GLU A 299 5.53 -21.76 -37.47
N ASN A 300 6.11 -21.16 -36.41
CA ASN A 300 6.10 -21.71 -35.07
C ASN A 300 4.88 -21.19 -34.29
N PHE A 301 4.02 -22.11 -33.82
CA PHE A 301 2.80 -21.81 -33.06
C PHE A 301 2.92 -22.22 -31.58
N ASP A 302 4.12 -22.57 -31.11
CA ASP A 302 4.40 -22.84 -29.70
C ASP A 302 4.10 -21.58 -28.86
N PRO A 303 3.23 -21.67 -27.82
CA PRO A 303 2.95 -20.57 -26.90
C PRO A 303 4.22 -19.90 -26.36
N ARG A 304 5.29 -20.65 -26.08
CA ARG A 304 6.54 -20.11 -25.51
C ARG A 304 7.24 -19.11 -26.42
N THR A 305 7.04 -19.22 -27.73
CA THR A 305 7.60 -18.28 -28.71
C THR A 305 6.74 -17.04 -28.93
N ILE A 306 5.45 -17.12 -28.56
CA ILE A 306 4.47 -16.06 -28.75
C ILE A 306 4.41 -15.15 -27.52
N ILE A 307 4.51 -15.73 -26.32
CA ILE A 307 4.43 -15.03 -25.02
C ILE A 307 5.51 -13.96 -24.88
N ASP A 308 5.12 -12.78 -24.37
CA ASP A 308 6.04 -11.72 -23.94
C ASP A 308 6.58 -12.02 -22.53
N TRP A 309 7.67 -12.77 -22.45
CA TRP A 309 8.28 -13.13 -21.16
C TRP A 309 8.76 -11.93 -20.34
N ASP A 310 9.22 -10.86 -20.99
CA ASP A 310 9.70 -9.66 -20.31
C ASP A 310 8.54 -8.93 -19.62
N TYR A 311 7.38 -8.86 -20.27
CA TYR A 311 6.16 -8.34 -19.65
C TYR A 311 5.80 -9.09 -18.36
N TYR A 312 5.79 -10.42 -18.39
CA TYR A 312 5.46 -11.23 -17.22
C TYR A 312 6.55 -11.14 -16.14
N ARG A 313 7.82 -11.05 -16.54
CA ARG A 313 8.95 -10.82 -15.63
C ARG A 313 8.83 -9.48 -14.92
N GLU A 314 8.50 -8.41 -15.63
CA GLU A 314 8.28 -7.08 -15.03
C GLU A 314 7.09 -7.06 -14.08
N ARG A 315 5.99 -7.73 -14.45
CA ARG A 315 4.81 -7.88 -13.59
C ARG A 315 5.15 -8.59 -12.28
N LEU A 316 5.89 -9.71 -12.35
CA LEU A 316 6.33 -10.44 -11.16
C LEU A 316 7.33 -9.62 -10.33
N ALA A 317 8.33 -9.01 -10.97
CA ALA A 317 9.31 -8.15 -10.32
C ALA A 317 8.65 -6.98 -9.57
N SER A 318 7.60 -6.37 -10.15
CA SER A 318 6.81 -5.33 -9.49
C SER A 318 6.13 -5.84 -8.21
N VAL A 319 5.64 -7.09 -8.21
CA VAL A 319 5.04 -7.70 -7.00
C VAL A 319 6.10 -8.03 -5.96
N ILE A 320 7.25 -8.59 -6.38
CA ILE A 320 8.42 -8.83 -5.53
C ILE A 320 8.89 -7.53 -4.87
N GLN A 321 8.96 -6.42 -5.63
CA GLN A 321 9.31 -5.10 -5.09
C GLN A 321 8.35 -4.65 -4.00
N LYS A 322 7.04 -4.74 -4.26
CA LYS A 322 6.00 -4.24 -3.33
C LYS A 322 5.89 -5.08 -2.04
N ILE A 323 6.12 -6.39 -2.10
CA ILE A 323 5.89 -7.31 -0.98
C ILE A 323 7.19 -7.66 -0.23
N ILE A 324 8.32 -7.72 -0.94
CA ILE A 324 9.57 -8.27 -0.41
C ILE A 324 10.65 -7.18 -0.35
N THR A 325 11.13 -6.69 -1.50
CA THR A 325 12.41 -5.96 -1.52
C THR A 325 12.30 -4.54 -0.97
N ILE A 326 11.24 -3.78 -1.29
CA ILE A 326 11.07 -2.43 -0.72
C ILE A 326 10.77 -2.51 0.79
N PRO A 327 9.86 -3.36 1.29
CA PRO A 327 9.66 -3.55 2.72
C PRO A 327 10.95 -3.95 3.47
N ALA A 328 11.73 -4.88 2.92
CA ALA A 328 13.03 -5.30 3.49
C ALA A 328 13.97 -4.11 3.69
N ALA A 329 14.18 -3.31 2.63
CA ALA A 329 15.03 -2.13 2.68
C ALA A 329 14.53 -1.08 3.71
N LEU A 330 13.21 -0.87 3.79
CA LEU A 330 12.62 0.07 4.76
C LEU A 330 12.76 -0.42 6.22
N GLN A 331 12.88 -1.73 6.43
CA GLN A 331 13.16 -2.33 7.73
C GLN A 331 14.66 -2.48 8.02
N GLY A 332 15.53 -2.06 7.10
CA GLY A 332 16.99 -2.10 7.26
C GLY A 332 17.63 -3.43 6.92
N VAL A 333 16.95 -4.30 6.17
CA VAL A 333 17.49 -5.55 5.63
C VAL A 333 18.00 -5.31 4.21
N GLU A 334 19.15 -5.88 3.87
CA GLU A 334 19.71 -5.84 2.50
C GLU A 334 18.76 -6.49 1.49
N ASN A 335 18.89 -6.15 0.20
CA ASN A 335 18.01 -6.67 -0.83
C ASN A 335 18.07 -8.21 -0.89
N PRO A 336 17.00 -8.93 -0.47
CA PRO A 336 17.06 -10.38 -0.38
C PRO A 336 16.89 -11.06 -1.75
N VAL A 337 16.46 -10.30 -2.77
CA VAL A 337 16.31 -10.78 -4.16
C VAL A 337 17.11 -9.88 -5.11
N PRO A 338 18.45 -10.03 -5.22
CA PRO A 338 19.30 -9.15 -6.02
C PRO A 338 18.96 -9.10 -7.52
N ARG A 339 18.33 -10.14 -8.07
CA ARG A 339 17.84 -10.20 -9.46
C ARG A 339 16.76 -9.15 -9.78
N VAL A 340 16.11 -8.62 -8.74
CA VAL A 340 15.10 -7.56 -8.84
C VAL A 340 15.66 -6.33 -8.14
N LEU A 341 16.14 -5.39 -8.94
CA LEU A 341 16.70 -4.14 -8.44
C LEU A 341 15.65 -3.26 -7.76
N HIS A 342 16.09 -2.44 -6.81
CA HIS A 342 15.24 -1.42 -6.21
C HIS A 342 14.92 -0.30 -7.22
N PRO A 343 13.80 0.42 -7.03
CA PRO A 343 13.58 1.68 -7.72
C PRO A 343 14.68 2.69 -7.41
N ASP A 344 15.01 3.56 -8.37
CA ASP A 344 16.11 4.52 -8.27
C ASP A 344 16.08 5.39 -7.01
N TRP A 345 14.90 5.84 -6.57
CA TRP A 345 14.75 6.66 -5.37
C TRP A 345 15.17 5.91 -4.09
N LEU A 346 14.89 4.60 -4.03
CA LEU A 346 15.21 3.77 -2.88
C LEU A 346 16.69 3.44 -2.87
N GLN A 347 17.26 3.13 -4.04
CA GLN A 347 18.69 2.88 -4.18
C GLN A 347 19.50 4.11 -3.75
N LYS A 348 19.16 5.29 -4.26
CA LYS A 348 19.77 6.56 -3.85
C LYS A 348 19.71 6.77 -2.33
N LYS A 349 18.60 6.41 -1.69
CA LYS A 349 18.42 6.54 -0.25
C LYS A 349 19.31 5.57 0.55
N ILE A 350 19.51 4.36 0.03
CA ILE A 350 20.42 3.37 0.61
C ILE A 350 21.86 3.88 0.45
N ASP A 351 22.24 4.30 -0.75
CA ASP A 351 23.58 4.80 -1.06
C ASP A 351 23.96 5.99 -0.15
N ILE A 352 23.05 6.96 0.05
CA ILE A 352 23.26 8.09 0.98
C ILE A 352 23.42 7.64 2.44
N LYS A 353 22.72 6.57 2.84
CA LYS A 353 22.79 6.04 4.21
C LYS A 353 24.10 5.28 4.46
N GLU A 354 24.60 4.58 3.44
CA GLU A 354 25.84 3.80 3.48
C GLU A 354 27.09 4.65 3.19
N ASP A 355 26.93 5.85 2.63
CA ASP A 355 28.04 6.76 2.38
C ASP A 355 28.77 7.13 3.69
N LYS A 356 30.06 6.80 3.74
CA LYS A 356 30.96 7.12 4.84
C LYS A 356 31.20 8.64 4.95
N LEU A 357 31.10 9.35 3.82
CA LEU A 357 31.25 10.79 3.73
C LEU A 357 29.86 11.43 3.70
N LYS A 358 29.26 11.60 4.88
CA LYS A 358 27.94 12.23 5.01
C LYS A 358 27.98 13.67 4.52
N GLN A 359 27.61 13.89 3.26
CA GLN A 359 27.43 15.24 2.74
C GLN A 359 26.29 15.90 3.51
N SER A 360 26.62 16.83 4.38
CA SER A 360 25.65 17.63 5.11
C SER A 360 24.92 18.54 4.14
N ASP A 361 23.60 18.36 4.04
CA ASP A 361 22.73 19.22 3.22
C ASP A 361 23.00 20.70 3.54
N LEU A 362 23.26 21.50 2.51
CA LEU A 362 23.57 22.92 2.61
C LEU A 362 22.47 23.67 3.37
N SER A 363 21.22 23.18 3.26
CA SER A 363 20.06 23.72 3.96
C SER A 363 20.20 23.71 5.49
N LYS A 364 20.98 22.78 6.05
CA LYS A 364 21.26 22.72 7.50
C LYS A 364 22.20 23.82 7.99
N PHE A 365 22.99 24.41 7.09
CA PHE A 365 23.87 25.54 7.41
C PHE A 365 23.22 26.90 7.16
N LEU A 366 22.08 26.93 6.47
CA LEU A 366 21.34 28.14 6.16
C LEU A 366 20.31 28.41 7.27
N VAL A 367 20.70 29.19 8.27
CA VAL A 367 19.78 29.71 9.29
C VAL A 367 18.93 30.81 8.66
N SER A 368 17.65 30.50 8.38
CA SER A 368 16.66 31.50 7.98
C SER A 368 16.42 32.48 9.14
N HIS A 369 16.98 33.69 9.03
CA HIS A 369 16.67 34.77 9.95
C HIS A 369 15.29 35.37 9.61
N PRO A 370 14.44 35.68 10.61
CA PRO A 370 13.19 36.38 10.38
C PRO A 370 13.46 37.72 9.67
N LYS A 371 12.66 38.05 8.65
CA LYS A 371 12.73 39.36 7.99
C LYS A 371 12.50 40.46 9.03
N GLY A 372 13.56 41.20 9.37
CA GLY A 372 13.52 42.33 10.30
C GLY A 372 14.63 42.40 11.33
N THR A 373 15.48 41.37 11.48
CA THR A 373 16.60 41.42 12.43
C THR A 373 17.88 41.88 11.71
N VAL A 374 18.27 43.13 11.93
CA VAL A 374 19.58 43.66 11.51
C VAL A 374 20.68 42.92 12.28
N MET A 375 21.56 42.20 11.58
CA MET A 375 22.83 41.72 12.15
C MET A 375 23.66 42.93 12.60
N LYS A 376 23.61 43.27 13.89
CA LYS A 376 24.63 44.12 14.51
C LYS A 376 25.82 43.23 14.83
N ASN A 377 26.98 43.57 14.24
CA ASN A 377 28.32 42.99 14.44
C ASN A 377 28.80 42.01 13.35
N ILE A 378 28.84 42.48 12.11
CA ILE A 378 29.95 42.14 11.21
C ILE A 378 30.66 43.44 10.88
N THR A 379 31.55 43.87 11.77
CA THR A 379 32.60 44.83 11.39
C THR A 379 33.57 44.08 10.50
N ASN A 380 33.36 44.13 9.19
CA ASN A 380 34.41 43.86 8.21
C ASN A 380 35.45 44.98 8.34
N LYS A 381 36.30 44.89 9.37
CA LYS A 381 37.61 45.53 9.34
C LYS A 381 38.50 44.65 8.47
N ILE A 382 38.36 44.82 7.16
CA ILE A 382 39.46 44.49 6.24
C ILE A 382 40.47 45.61 6.49
N GLN A 383 41.54 45.28 7.20
CA GLN A 383 42.66 46.18 7.43
C GLN A 383 43.45 46.23 6.12
N ASP A 384 43.49 47.40 5.50
CA ASP A 384 44.23 47.65 4.26
C ASP A 384 45.74 47.57 4.56
N MET A 385 46.50 47.03 3.62
CA MET A 385 47.92 46.67 3.80
C MET A 385 48.86 47.89 3.69
N GLU A 386 48.30 49.10 3.55
CA GLU A 386 49.03 50.37 3.49
C GLU A 386 49.02 51.17 4.81
N ASP A 387 48.24 50.76 5.82
CA ASP A 387 48.13 51.46 7.12
C ASP A 387 49.21 51.09 8.16
N PHE A 388 50.29 50.40 7.74
CA PHE A 388 51.46 50.20 8.57
C PHE A 388 52.36 51.45 8.52
N GLY A 389 52.23 52.35 9.50
CA GLY A 389 53.31 53.29 9.81
C GLY A 389 52.97 54.74 10.15
N ILE A 390 51.75 55.07 10.58
CA ILE A 390 51.47 56.43 11.08
C ILE A 390 51.20 56.37 12.59
N GLY A 391 52.13 56.96 13.34
CA GLY A 391 52.27 56.88 14.78
C GLY A 391 51.27 57.68 15.62
N ALA A 392 51.45 57.48 16.93
CA ALA A 392 50.67 57.95 18.06
C ALA A 392 50.34 59.45 18.08
N ASP A 393 49.16 59.80 18.60
CA ASP A 393 49.00 60.51 19.89
C ASP A 393 47.54 60.99 20.07
N GLY A 394 47.07 61.03 21.33
CA GLY A 394 46.02 61.99 21.71
C GLY A 394 44.76 61.50 22.41
N ASN A 395 44.89 61.22 23.71
CA ASN A 395 44.13 61.85 24.80
C ASN A 395 42.65 61.49 25.11
N ASN A 396 42.46 61.17 26.40
CA ASN A 396 41.31 61.43 27.30
C ASN A 396 39.94 60.79 27.00
N GLY A 397 39.23 60.18 27.95
CA GLY A 397 39.42 60.05 29.39
C GLY A 397 38.26 59.27 30.02
N SER A 398 38.57 58.53 31.07
CA SER A 398 37.66 57.78 31.92
C SER A 398 36.68 58.68 32.68
N LYS A 399 35.39 58.31 32.78
CA LYS A 399 34.58 58.47 34.02
C LYS A 399 33.50 57.39 34.15
N VAL A 400 33.66 56.60 35.21
CA VAL A 400 32.64 55.76 35.84
C VAL A 400 31.82 56.64 36.81
N ALA A 401 30.50 56.54 36.81
CA ALA A 401 29.68 56.95 37.95
C ALA A 401 28.42 56.09 38.07
N LYS A 402 28.36 55.35 39.18
CA LYS A 402 27.26 54.56 39.69
C LYS A 402 26.32 55.51 40.46
N LYS A 403 25.00 55.44 40.25
CA LYS A 403 24.03 55.87 41.28
C LYS A 403 22.79 54.97 41.27
N ILE A 404 22.37 54.68 42.49
CA ILE A 404 21.40 53.69 42.96
C ILE A 404 20.05 54.37 43.26
N LYS A 405 18.98 53.56 43.28
CA LYS A 405 17.74 53.59 44.13
C LYS A 405 16.41 54.01 43.48
N GLY A 406 15.48 53.03 43.51
CA GLY A 406 14.03 53.06 43.86
C GLY A 406 13.16 54.10 43.15
N PHE A 407 12.04 53.75 42.52
CA PHE A 407 10.92 52.92 42.96
C PHE A 407 10.34 52.11 41.80
#